data_AF-A0A183GHS1-F1
#
_entry.id   AF-A0A183GHS1-F1
#
_cell.length_a   1.000
_cell.length_b   1.000
_cell.length_c   1.000
_cell.angle_alpha   90.00
_cell.angle_beta   90.00
_cell.angle_gamma   90.00
#
_symmetry.space_group_name_H-M   'P 1'
#
loop_
_entity.id
_entity.type
_entity.pdbx_description
1 polymer ?
#
loop_
_entity_poly.entity_id
_entity_poly.type
_entity_poly.pdbx_seq_one_letter_code
_entity_poly.pdbx_strand_id
1 'polypeptide(L)'
;MVWRHGDRSPMKTCQTDPIQERNWTFGGGGYGQLSPIGMKQHLKFGKLLRKKYVEEMGFLSKRYSSKEIYIRSTDRNRTIISAISNLLGMYGQNDGTNVVGVDYPDDADWPAGFVPVAIHTSDHSRDHVRRFVSIINFELKRHCECSLEKDICFTRWRILTRHAIDRQCYGPWQNLLVNYKLFRKDLT
;
A
#
# COMPACT_ATOMS: atom_id res chain seq x y z
N MET A 1 -13.13 2.74 -3.30
CA MET A 1 -11.79 3.37 -3.37
C MET A 1 -10.76 2.27 -3.67
N VAL A 2 -9.72 2.55 -4.47
CA VAL A 2 -8.69 1.57 -4.84
C VAL A 2 -7.32 2.21 -4.64
N TRP A 3 -6.41 1.52 -3.96
CA TRP A 3 -5.04 1.98 -3.74
C TRP A 3 -4.02 0.86 -3.97
N ARG A 4 -2.77 1.27 -4.18
CA ARG A 4 -1.62 0.37 -4.26
C ARG A 4 -1.09 0.08 -2.85
N HIS A 5 -0.43 -1.08 -2.69
CA HIS A 5 0.41 -1.36 -1.54
C HIS A 5 1.48 -0.28 -1.31
N GLY A 6 2.01 -0.20 -0.09
CA GLY A 6 3.10 0.72 0.25
C GLY A 6 4.46 0.30 -0.29
N ASP A 7 5.52 0.98 0.13
CA ASP A 7 6.90 0.60 -0.17
C ASP A 7 7.21 -0.87 0.22
N ARG A 8 8.05 -1.54 -0.59
CA ARG A 8 8.32 -2.97 -0.49
C ARG A 8 9.69 -3.36 -1.03
N SER A 9 10.19 -4.53 -0.65
CA SER A 9 11.35 -5.15 -1.31
C SER A 9 11.04 -5.48 -2.79
N PRO A 10 12.07 -5.57 -3.66
CA PRO A 10 11.89 -5.92 -5.06
C PRO A 10 11.23 -7.31 -5.21
N MET A 11 10.62 -7.60 -6.37
CA MET A 11 10.02 -8.92 -6.62
C MET A 11 11.04 -9.94 -7.14
N LYS A 12 12.12 -9.44 -7.72
CA LYS A 12 13.23 -10.16 -8.32
C LYS A 12 14.37 -9.17 -8.47
N THR A 13 15.59 -9.66 -8.46
CA THR A 13 16.77 -8.89 -8.85
C THR A 13 17.51 -9.57 -9.98
N CYS A 14 18.54 -8.92 -10.51
CA CYS A 14 19.43 -9.49 -11.52
C CYS A 14 20.49 -10.37 -10.88
N GLN A 15 20.96 -11.37 -11.63
CA GLN A 15 21.89 -12.35 -11.11
C GLN A 15 23.22 -11.74 -10.65
N THR A 16 23.64 -10.64 -11.26
CA THR A 16 24.87 -9.90 -10.92
C THR A 16 24.69 -8.86 -9.81
N ASP A 17 23.48 -8.60 -9.33
CA ASP A 17 23.26 -7.61 -8.27
C ASP A 17 23.95 -8.06 -6.96
N PRO A 18 24.81 -7.24 -6.34
CA PRO A 18 25.38 -7.60 -5.03
C PRO A 18 24.30 -7.69 -3.93
N ILE A 19 23.16 -7.01 -4.09
CA ILE A 19 22.04 -7.00 -3.14
C ILE A 19 21.03 -8.09 -3.51
N GLN A 20 21.16 -9.22 -2.83
CA GLN A 20 20.34 -10.41 -3.06
C GLN A 20 19.21 -10.54 -2.03
N GLU A 21 18.40 -11.59 -2.15
CA GLU A 21 17.20 -11.77 -1.32
C GLU A 21 17.48 -11.69 0.18
N ARG A 22 18.61 -12.30 0.60
CA ARG A 22 19.08 -12.30 1.99
C ARG A 22 19.28 -10.90 2.59
N ASN A 23 19.53 -9.90 1.76
CA ASN A 23 19.74 -8.52 2.21
C ASN A 23 18.42 -7.83 2.59
N TRP A 24 17.28 -8.39 2.19
CA TRP A 24 15.95 -7.89 2.51
C TRP A 24 15.41 -8.64 3.73
N THR A 25 15.63 -8.10 4.93
CA THR A 25 15.29 -8.79 6.19
C THR A 25 13.95 -8.38 6.80
N PHE A 26 13.35 -7.28 6.34
CA PHE A 26 12.08 -6.78 6.88
C PHE A 26 10.87 -7.58 6.37
N GLY A 27 9.74 -7.45 7.06
CA GLY A 27 8.46 -8.03 6.62
C GLY A 27 8.45 -9.56 6.58
N GLY A 28 9.26 -10.21 7.43
CA GLY A 28 9.48 -11.66 7.42
C GLY A 28 10.63 -12.11 6.51
N GLY A 29 11.30 -11.16 5.85
CA GLY A 29 12.42 -11.43 4.96
C GLY A 29 12.00 -11.74 3.54
N GLY A 30 12.91 -11.46 2.61
CA GLY A 30 12.82 -11.84 1.21
C GLY A 30 12.13 -10.83 0.30
N TYR A 31 11.87 -11.28 -0.93
CA TYR A 31 11.33 -10.44 -1.99
C TYR A 31 9.83 -10.19 -1.88
N GLY A 32 9.41 -9.04 -2.38
CA GLY A 32 8.02 -8.63 -2.49
C GLY A 32 7.28 -8.34 -1.18
N GLN A 33 8.00 -8.28 -0.05
CA GLN A 33 7.47 -8.00 1.29
C GLN A 33 7.35 -6.51 1.55
N LEU A 34 6.34 -6.11 2.34
CA LEU A 34 6.12 -4.71 2.67
C LEU A 34 7.19 -4.22 3.65
N SER A 35 7.74 -3.03 3.40
CA SER A 35 8.69 -2.42 4.31
C SER A 35 7.98 -1.67 5.45
N PRO A 36 8.67 -1.39 6.57
CA PRO A 36 8.15 -0.53 7.63
C PRO A 36 7.81 0.89 7.12
N ILE A 37 8.55 1.37 6.11
CA ILE A 37 8.25 2.63 5.42
C ILE A 37 6.88 2.52 4.73
N GLY A 38 6.61 1.40 4.05
CA GLY A 38 5.33 1.13 3.42
C GLY A 38 4.17 1.05 4.40
N MET A 39 4.39 0.46 5.58
CA MET A 39 3.39 0.47 6.67
C MET A 39 3.09 1.90 7.12
N LYS A 40 4.12 2.72 7.37
CA LYS A 40 3.96 4.13 7.78
C LYS A 40 3.25 4.97 6.72
N GLN A 41 3.51 4.73 5.44
CA GLN A 41 2.81 5.37 4.33
C GLN A 41 1.30 5.09 4.39
N HIS A 42 0.92 3.82 4.61
CA HIS A 42 -0.49 3.44 4.72
C HIS A 42 -1.15 3.95 5.98
N LEU A 43 -0.45 3.96 7.11
CA LEU A 43 -0.94 4.58 8.34
C LEU A 43 -1.27 6.06 8.12
N LYS A 44 -0.35 6.82 7.50
CA LYS A 44 -0.57 8.23 7.17
C LYS A 44 -1.75 8.40 6.19
N PHE A 45 -1.84 7.53 5.18
CA PHE A 45 -2.95 7.56 4.24
C PHE A 45 -4.29 7.29 4.93
N GLY A 46 -4.35 6.32 5.84
CA GLY A 46 -5.53 6.04 6.66
C GLY A 46 -5.98 7.25 7.48
N LYS A 47 -5.04 7.96 8.11
CA LYS A 47 -5.36 9.20 8.84
C LYS A 47 -5.97 10.28 7.94
N LEU A 48 -5.48 10.42 6.72
CA LEU A 48 -6.06 11.36 5.74
C LEU A 48 -7.49 10.95 5.33
N LEU A 49 -7.75 9.64 5.21
CA LEU A 49 -9.07 9.13 4.90
C LEU A 49 -10.06 9.34 6.04
N ARG A 50 -9.64 9.12 7.30
CA ARG A 50 -10.46 9.44 8.48
C ARG A 50 -10.80 10.92 8.49
N LYS A 51 -9.80 11.79 8.38
CA LYS A 51 -10.00 13.24 8.37
C LYS A 51 -11.06 13.64 7.34
N LYS A 52 -10.94 13.13 6.11
CA LYS A 52 -11.87 13.47 5.04
C LYS A 52 -13.27 12.88 5.25
N TYR A 53 -13.38 11.56 5.43
CA TYR A 53 -14.67 10.85 5.36
C TYR A 53 -15.40 10.75 6.69
N VAL A 54 -14.68 10.76 7.82
CA VAL A 54 -15.26 10.68 9.17
C VAL A 54 -15.42 12.07 9.77
N GLU A 55 -14.37 12.89 9.75
CA GLU A 55 -14.35 14.17 10.48
C GLU A 55 -14.95 15.33 9.67
N GLU A 56 -14.48 15.54 8.44
CA GLU A 56 -14.89 16.67 7.60
C GLU A 56 -16.26 16.43 6.94
N MET A 57 -16.49 15.24 6.38
CA MET A 57 -17.74 14.92 5.67
C MET A 57 -18.83 14.30 6.54
N GLY A 58 -18.47 13.67 7.67
CA GLY A 58 -19.41 12.88 8.47
C GLY A 58 -20.07 11.73 7.69
N PHE A 59 -19.45 11.26 6.61
CA PHE A 59 -19.98 10.21 5.74
C PHE A 59 -19.87 8.82 6.39
N LEU A 60 -18.80 8.59 7.16
CA LEU A 60 -18.57 7.36 7.92
C LEU A 60 -18.67 7.64 9.42
N SER A 61 -19.14 6.65 10.17
CA SER A 61 -19.19 6.72 11.62
C SER A 61 -17.79 6.84 12.23
N LYS A 62 -17.69 7.56 13.37
CA LYS A 62 -16.43 7.71 14.13
C LYS A 62 -15.90 6.37 14.64
N ARG A 63 -16.82 5.51 15.09
CA ARG A 63 -16.59 4.10 15.41
C ARG A 63 -16.74 3.24 14.16
N TYR A 64 -15.96 2.17 14.09
CA TYR A 64 -16.07 1.21 13.01
C TYR A 64 -17.46 0.53 13.02
N SER A 65 -18.04 0.38 11.83
CA SER A 65 -19.27 -0.37 11.59
C SER A 65 -19.10 -1.28 10.38
N SER A 66 -19.32 -2.59 10.58
CA SER A 66 -19.21 -3.59 9.51
C SER A 66 -20.27 -3.42 8.41
N LYS A 67 -21.34 -2.68 8.69
CA LYS A 67 -22.39 -2.35 7.70
C LYS A 67 -22.00 -1.19 6.78
N GLU A 68 -21.06 -0.35 7.20
CA GLU A 68 -20.65 0.84 6.45
C GLU A 68 -19.45 0.56 5.55
N ILE A 69 -18.56 -0.36 5.96
CA ILE A 69 -17.27 -0.55 5.32
C ILE A 69 -17.03 -2.01 4.97
N TYR A 70 -16.77 -2.23 3.69
CA TYR A 70 -16.26 -3.48 3.16
C TYR A 70 -14.83 -3.30 2.63
N ILE A 71 -13.88 -4.04 3.17
CA ILE A 71 -12.49 -4.01 2.72
C ILE A 71 -12.13 -5.32 2.02
N ARG A 72 -11.55 -5.18 0.84
CA ARG A 72 -11.04 -6.30 0.05
C ARG A 72 -9.60 -6.05 -0.33
N SER A 73 -8.77 -7.08 -0.18
CA SER A 73 -7.38 -7.11 -0.59
C SER A 73 -7.14 -8.24 -1.60
N THR A 74 -6.08 -8.12 -2.39
CA THR A 74 -5.55 -9.26 -3.14
C THR A 74 -4.81 -10.18 -2.19
N ASP A 75 -4.72 -11.47 -2.54
CA ASP A 75 -4.04 -12.47 -1.71
C ASP A 75 -2.51 -12.40 -1.80
N ARG A 76 -1.95 -11.32 -1.22
CA ARG A 76 -0.52 -11.08 -1.08
C ARG A 76 -0.26 -10.40 0.27
N ASN A 77 0.77 -10.85 0.98
CA ASN A 77 1.16 -10.30 2.29
C ASN A 77 1.22 -8.76 2.26
N ARG A 78 1.93 -8.20 1.27
CA ARG A 78 2.10 -6.75 1.16
C ARG A 78 0.78 -5.96 1.03
N THR A 79 -0.25 -6.50 0.37
CA THR A 79 -1.53 -5.80 0.19
C THR A 79 -2.39 -5.94 1.43
N ILE A 80 -2.39 -7.11 2.06
CA ILE A 80 -3.11 -7.35 3.33
C ILE A 80 -2.51 -6.45 4.43
N ILE A 81 -1.19 -6.47 4.62
CA ILE A 81 -0.50 -5.64 5.63
C ILE A 81 -0.69 -4.14 5.35
N SER A 82 -0.70 -3.73 4.06
CA SER A 82 -1.01 -2.34 3.70
C SER A 82 -2.44 -1.96 4.11
N ALA A 83 -3.42 -2.83 3.88
CA ALA A 83 -4.81 -2.60 4.29
C ALA A 83 -4.94 -2.52 5.82
N ILE A 84 -4.30 -3.43 6.57
CA ILE A 84 -4.25 -3.37 8.05
C ILE A 84 -3.68 -2.04 8.51
N SER A 85 -2.52 -1.64 7.96
CA SER A 85 -1.85 -0.38 8.33
C SER A 85 -2.72 0.83 8.04
N ASN A 86 -3.48 0.80 6.95
CA ASN A 86 -4.41 1.86 6.59
C ASN A 86 -5.58 1.95 7.58
N LEU A 87 -6.19 0.81 7.92
CA LEU A 87 -7.31 0.74 8.85
C LEU A 87 -6.92 1.12 10.27
N LEU A 88 -5.70 0.78 10.69
CA LEU A 88 -5.13 1.28 11.94
C LEU A 88 -5.05 2.82 11.93
N GLY A 89 -4.70 3.42 10.79
CA GLY A 89 -4.71 4.86 10.61
C GLY A 89 -6.11 5.48 10.61
N MET A 90 -7.14 4.72 10.20
CA MET A 90 -8.52 5.20 10.12
C MET A 90 -9.31 5.05 11.42
N TYR A 91 -9.21 3.88 12.07
CA TYR A 91 -10.04 3.49 13.21
C TYR A 91 -9.24 3.19 14.47
N GLY A 92 -7.91 3.06 14.37
CA GLY A 92 -7.04 2.88 15.53
C GLY A 92 -6.63 4.19 16.21
N GLN A 93 -7.60 5.07 16.48
CA GLN A 93 -7.33 6.31 17.21
C GLN A 93 -7.42 6.06 18.73
N ASN A 94 -6.50 6.70 19.46
CA ASN A 94 -6.53 6.77 20.93
C ASN A 94 -7.25 8.06 21.38
N ASP A 95 -8.39 8.36 20.76
CA ASP A 95 -9.21 9.57 21.01
C ASP A 95 -10.45 9.27 21.87
N GLY A 96 -10.55 8.05 22.43
CA GLY A 96 -11.69 7.60 23.22
C GLY A 96 -12.94 7.24 22.40
N THR A 97 -12.87 7.24 21.06
CA THR A 97 -14.03 6.87 20.23
C THR A 97 -14.36 5.39 20.28
N ASN A 98 -13.36 4.53 20.43
CA ASN A 98 -13.52 3.08 20.53
C ASN A 98 -13.73 2.65 21.99
N VAL A 99 -14.59 1.67 22.20
CA VAL A 99 -15.01 1.18 23.53
C VAL A 99 -14.42 -0.21 23.79
N VAL A 100 -13.73 -0.31 24.92
CA VAL A 100 -13.18 -1.55 25.47
C VAL A 100 -14.30 -2.55 25.75
N GLY A 101 -14.08 -3.83 25.43
CA GLY A 101 -15.07 -4.90 25.57
C GLY A 101 -16.13 -4.95 24.47
N VAL A 102 -16.17 -3.95 23.57
CA VAL A 102 -17.09 -3.91 22.42
C VAL A 102 -16.34 -3.93 21.10
N ASP A 103 -15.42 -2.98 20.89
CA ASP A 103 -14.65 -2.88 19.65
C ASP A 103 -13.37 -3.72 19.70
N TYR A 104 -12.82 -3.94 20.89
CA TYR A 104 -11.65 -4.77 21.15
C TYR A 104 -11.70 -5.31 22.59
N PRO A 105 -11.02 -6.43 22.91
CA PRO A 105 -11.09 -7.05 24.22
C PRO A 105 -10.49 -6.17 25.34
N ASP A 106 -11.02 -6.33 26.55
CA ASP A 106 -10.45 -5.78 27.78
C ASP A 106 -9.31 -6.68 28.26
N ASP A 107 -8.16 -6.60 27.59
CA ASP A 107 -6.99 -7.40 27.90
C ASP A 107 -5.75 -6.49 27.92
N ALA A 108 -4.93 -6.62 28.97
CA ALA A 108 -3.71 -5.83 29.13
C ALA A 108 -2.66 -6.12 28.06
N ASP A 109 -2.68 -7.34 27.50
CA ASP A 109 -1.80 -7.75 26.39
C ASP A 109 -2.32 -7.25 25.03
N TRP A 110 -3.54 -6.67 24.99
CA TRP A 110 -4.10 -6.15 23.76
C TRP A 110 -3.43 -4.82 23.34
N PRO A 111 -2.99 -4.69 22.08
CA PRO A 111 -2.31 -3.48 21.63
C PRO A 111 -3.25 -2.27 21.65
N ALA A 112 -2.80 -1.20 22.31
CA ALA A 112 -3.54 0.05 22.41
C ALA A 112 -3.89 0.63 21.03
N GLY A 113 -5.17 0.97 20.84
CA GLY A 113 -5.66 1.53 19.58
C GLY A 113 -5.76 0.52 18.44
N PHE A 114 -5.63 -0.78 18.69
CA PHE A 114 -5.86 -1.78 17.66
C PHE A 114 -7.33 -2.21 17.64
N VAL A 115 -8.06 -1.75 16.62
CA VAL A 115 -9.43 -2.20 16.34
C VAL A 115 -9.36 -3.25 15.22
N PRO A 116 -9.81 -4.49 15.45
CA PRO A 116 -9.80 -5.52 14.44
C PRO A 116 -10.87 -5.21 13.39
N VAL A 117 -10.42 -5.00 12.15
CA VAL A 117 -11.31 -4.76 11.01
C VAL A 117 -11.11 -5.86 9.98
N ALA A 118 -12.21 -6.48 9.54
CA ALA A 118 -12.16 -7.58 8.60
C ALA A 118 -11.62 -7.15 7.22
N ILE A 119 -10.65 -7.92 6.71
CA ILE A 119 -10.09 -7.74 5.36
C ILE A 119 -10.35 -9.02 4.58
N HIS A 120 -11.21 -8.93 3.58
CA HIS A 120 -11.54 -10.07 2.74
C HIS A 120 -10.51 -10.25 1.64
N THR A 121 -10.14 -11.50 1.38
CA THR A 121 -9.27 -11.88 0.27
C THR A 121 -9.95 -12.96 -0.55
N SER A 122 -9.58 -13.06 -1.81
CA SER A 122 -9.94 -14.18 -2.67
C SER A 122 -8.67 -14.71 -3.29
N ASP A 123 -8.60 -16.03 -3.48
CA ASP A 123 -7.46 -16.66 -4.15
C ASP A 123 -7.14 -15.95 -5.46
N HIS A 124 -5.85 -15.76 -5.71
CA HIS A 124 -5.30 -15.07 -6.86
C HIS A 124 -5.84 -15.62 -8.18
N SER A 125 -6.06 -16.94 -8.28
CA SER A 125 -6.56 -17.56 -9.52
C SER A 125 -8.02 -17.21 -9.81
N ARG A 126 -8.80 -16.88 -8.77
CA ARG A 126 -10.25 -16.61 -8.81
C ARG A 126 -10.59 -15.13 -8.62
N ASP A 127 -9.58 -14.28 -8.45
CA ASP A 127 -9.73 -12.83 -8.28
C ASP A 127 -10.04 -12.13 -9.62
N HIS A 128 -11.32 -12.13 -9.97
CA HIS A 128 -11.85 -11.47 -11.17
C HIS A 128 -11.82 -9.93 -11.06
N VAL A 129 -11.92 -9.37 -9.86
CA VAL A 129 -11.88 -7.91 -9.61
C VAL A 129 -10.50 -7.34 -9.95
N ARG A 130 -9.42 -8.05 -9.59
CA ARG A 130 -8.06 -7.65 -9.96
C ARG A 130 -7.83 -7.70 -11.47
N ARG A 131 -8.42 -8.68 -12.17
CA ARG A 131 -8.21 -8.88 -13.61
C ARG A 131 -8.59 -7.63 -14.40
N PHE A 132 -9.63 -6.93 -13.97
CA PHE A 132 -10.06 -5.64 -14.54
C PHE A 132 -9.01 -4.51 -14.39
N VAL A 133 -8.35 -4.41 -13.22
CA VAL A 133 -7.31 -3.40 -12.97
C VAL A 133 -6.00 -3.71 -13.71
N SER A 134 -5.76 -4.98 -14.06
CA SER A 134 -4.57 -5.38 -14.81
C SER A 134 -4.60 -4.95 -16.28
N ILE A 135 -5.79 -4.80 -16.87
CA ILE A 135 -5.96 -4.40 -18.27
C ILE A 135 -5.53 -2.94 -18.50
N ILE A 136 -5.77 -2.06 -17.52
CA ILE A 136 -5.33 -0.65 -17.59
C ILE A 136 -3.80 -0.51 -17.40
N ASN A 137 -3.13 -1.50 -16.79
CA ASN A 137 -1.69 -1.48 -16.56
C ASN A 137 -0.86 -2.16 -17.66
N PHE A 138 -1.48 -2.69 -18.72
CA PHE A 138 -0.80 -3.50 -19.72
C PHE A 138 0.17 -2.70 -20.62
N GLU A 139 0.05 -1.37 -20.66
CA GLU A 139 0.90 -0.50 -21.48
C GLU A 139 2.21 -0.02 -20.83
N LEU A 140 2.46 -0.41 -19.57
CA LEU A 140 3.73 -0.11 -18.87
C LEU A 140 4.43 -1.40 -18.44
N LYS A 141 4.76 -2.27 -19.41
CA LYS A 141 5.71 -3.37 -19.18
C LYS A 141 7.10 -2.79 -18.88
N ARG A 142 7.40 -2.61 -17.59
CA ARG A 142 8.79 -2.39 -17.13
C ARG A 142 9.63 -3.62 -17.46
N HIS A 143 10.44 -3.51 -18.50
CA HIS A 143 11.56 -4.41 -18.71
C HIS A 143 12.68 -3.92 -17.78
N CYS A 144 13.06 -4.74 -16.80
CA CYS A 144 14.37 -4.56 -16.17
C CYS A 144 15.37 -5.11 -17.18
N GLU A 145 15.95 -4.24 -17.99
CA GLU A 145 17.15 -4.57 -18.75
C GLU A 145 18.32 -4.46 -17.80
N CYS A 146 18.91 -5.60 -17.44
CA CYS A 146 20.20 -5.62 -16.78
C CYS A 146 21.29 -5.62 -17.85
N SER A 147 21.92 -4.46 -18.04
CA SER A 147 23.08 -4.32 -18.89
C SER A 147 24.30 -4.88 -18.16
N LEU A 148 25.05 -5.75 -18.85
CA LEU A 148 26.31 -6.35 -18.38
C LEU A 148 27.45 -5.34 -18.19
N GLU A 149 27.27 -4.08 -18.57
CA GLU A 149 28.36 -3.09 -18.62
C GLU A 149 28.40 -2.12 -17.43
N LYS A 150 27.37 -2.10 -16.58
CA LYS A 150 27.32 -1.24 -15.39
C LYS A 150 26.49 -1.93 -14.31
N ASP A 151 27.07 -2.12 -13.13
CA ASP A 151 26.47 -2.74 -11.93
C ASP A 151 25.30 -1.93 -11.32
N ILE A 152 24.39 -1.41 -12.16
CA ILE A 152 23.28 -0.53 -11.78
C ILE A 152 22.02 -0.95 -12.54
N CYS A 153 20.97 -1.32 -11.80
CA CYS A 153 19.65 -1.60 -12.35
C CYS A 153 18.94 -0.28 -12.74
N PHE A 154 18.97 0.08 -14.03
CA PHE A 154 18.23 1.24 -14.53
C PHE A 154 16.79 0.85 -14.91
N THR A 155 15.80 1.61 -14.45
CA THR A 155 14.54 1.76 -15.19
C THR A 155 14.76 2.78 -16.30
N ARG A 156 15.05 2.33 -17.53
CA ARG A 156 15.22 3.20 -18.68
C ARG A 156 13.87 3.80 -19.09
N TRP A 157 13.66 5.09 -18.79
CA TRP A 157 12.64 5.90 -19.44
C TRP A 157 13.22 6.39 -20.78
N ARG A 158 12.66 5.94 -21.89
CA ARG A 158 13.02 6.48 -23.21
C ARG A 158 12.19 7.75 -23.44
N ILE A 159 12.66 8.87 -22.89
CA ILE A 159 12.31 10.21 -23.39
C ILE A 159 13.64 10.89 -23.71
N LEU A 160 13.79 11.30 -24.98
CA LEU A 160 14.94 12.02 -25.49
C LEU A 160 15.06 13.35 -24.75
N THR A 161 16.05 13.51 -23.88
CA THR A 161 16.83 14.74 -23.69
C THR A 161 18.00 14.45 -22.74
N ARG A 162 19.20 14.86 -23.18
CA ARG A 162 20.45 14.73 -22.43
C ARG A 162 20.38 15.67 -21.22
N HIS A 163 20.66 15.16 -20.02
CA HIS A 163 21.64 15.68 -19.05
C HIS A 163 21.66 14.73 -17.85
N ALA A 164 22.86 14.25 -17.52
CA ALA A 164 23.14 13.29 -16.47
C ALA A 164 22.95 13.91 -15.08
N ILE A 165 22.22 13.23 -14.21
CA ILE A 165 22.46 13.28 -12.76
C ILE A 165 22.52 11.85 -12.27
N ASP A 166 23.73 11.47 -11.90
CA ASP A 166 24.11 10.24 -11.25
C ASP A 166 23.53 10.21 -9.83
N ARG A 167 22.66 9.23 -9.52
CA ARG A 167 22.29 8.87 -8.15
C ARG A 167 22.02 7.37 -8.08
N GLN A 168 22.81 6.70 -7.26
CA GLN A 168 22.54 5.39 -6.69
C GLN A 168 21.05 5.23 -6.39
N CYS A 169 20.48 4.08 -6.73
CA CYS A 169 19.08 3.73 -6.45
C CYS A 169 18.80 3.45 -4.96
N TYR A 170 19.24 4.35 -4.07
CA TYR A 170 18.82 4.44 -2.67
C TYR A 170 18.89 5.92 -2.24
N GLY A 171 17.74 6.60 -2.18
CA GLY A 171 17.65 7.97 -1.66
C GLY A 171 16.36 8.70 -2.06
N PRO A 172 15.78 9.56 -1.18
CA PRO A 172 14.36 9.92 -1.12
C PRO A 172 13.94 10.92 -2.21
N TRP A 173 12.63 11.11 -2.42
CA TRP A 173 11.87 12.27 -2.96
C TRP A 173 10.58 11.72 -3.61
N GLN A 174 9.45 11.71 -2.89
CA GLN A 174 8.42 12.76 -2.97
C GLN A 174 8.01 13.11 -4.42
N ASN A 175 6.88 12.56 -4.86
CA ASN A 175 5.74 13.38 -5.22
C ASN A 175 4.45 12.55 -5.22
N LEU A 176 3.47 13.05 -4.46
CA LEU A 176 2.07 12.71 -4.61
C LEU A 176 1.67 12.99 -6.07
N LEU A 177 1.41 11.95 -6.84
CA LEU A 177 0.43 12.03 -7.92
C LEU A 177 -0.50 10.83 -7.80
N VAL A 178 -1.38 10.92 -6.81
CA VAL A 178 -2.65 10.20 -6.87
C VAL A 178 -3.45 10.92 -7.96
N ASN A 179 -3.38 10.42 -9.19
CA ASN A 179 -4.34 10.78 -10.23
C ASN A 179 -5.71 10.29 -9.77
N TYR A 180 -6.43 11.13 -9.04
CA TYR A 180 -7.87 11.00 -8.89
C TYR A 180 -8.50 11.33 -10.23
N LYS A 181 -8.64 10.33 -11.11
CA LYS A 181 -9.65 10.41 -12.15
C LYS A 181 -10.99 10.13 -11.47
N LEU A 182 -11.54 11.19 -10.86
CA LEU A 182 -12.94 11.27 -10.47
C LEU A 182 -13.77 10.95 -11.71
N PHE A 183 -14.48 9.83 -11.70
CA PHE A 183 -15.69 9.70 -12.50
C PHE A 183 -16.66 10.77 -11.98
N ARG A 184 -16.76 11.90 -12.69
CA ARG A 184 -18.00 12.68 -12.69
C ARG A 184 -19.07 11.73 -13.20
N LYS A 185 -20.01 11.35 -12.34
CA LYS A 185 -21.36 11.09 -12.81
C LYS A 185 -22.00 12.46 -12.92
N ASP A 186 -22.35 12.83 -14.14
CA ASP A 186 -23.29 13.91 -14.40
C ASP A 186 -24.58 13.61 -13.63
N LEU A 187 -25.06 14.60 -12.89
CA LEU A 187 -26.42 14.65 -12.39
C LEU A 187 -27.02 15.95 -12.93
N THR A 188 -28.11 15.74 -13.68
CA THR A 188 -29.01 16.65 -14.40
C THR A 188 -28.43 17.39 -15.60
#